data_AF-A0A1X2EFB2-F1
#
_entry.id   AF-A0A1X2EFB2-F1
#
_cell.length_a   1.000
_cell.length_b   1.000
_cell.length_c   1.000
_cell.angle_alpha   90.00
_cell.angle_beta   90.00
_cell.angle_gamma   90.00
#
_symmetry.space_group_name_H-M   'P 1'
#
loop_
_entity.id
_entity.type
_entity.pdbx_description
1 polymer ?
#
loop_
_entity_poly.entity_id
_entity_poly.type
_entity_poly.pdbx_seq_one_letter_code
_entity_poly.pdbx_strand_id
1 'polypeptide(L)'
;MRNAWRVATFDVAAPAVAIGAVLLIGAELGWPRWWVAAAAVLVLLIVQAVLINVVFWRRDAVTVGTDDDRPGLRLAVAGVATLAIVAAVAVGYQRWTVPDRAFAADSTQVVRIATDIAEVTASFSPSDPDAAVAAAEDVMVPERVAALKKELAAVTEQMLRDKVSTRAATVSAGLEALGPDAASVVVLVRSSRTEADRQSERRVLALRVALTKPQDRWLVLDIVPIR
;
A
#
# COMPACT_ATOMS: atom_id res chain seq x y z
N MET A 1 -9.05 -50.43 -0.78
CA MET A 1 -8.29 -49.15 -0.79
C MET A 1 -9.16 -47.91 -1.02
N ARG A 2 -10.14 -47.92 -1.95
CA ARG A 2 -11.00 -46.77 -2.25
C ARG A 2 -11.71 -46.14 -1.03
N ASN A 3 -12.19 -46.95 -0.10
CA ASN A 3 -12.95 -46.46 1.06
C ASN A 3 -12.03 -45.78 2.09
N ALA A 4 -10.80 -46.26 2.28
CA ALA A 4 -9.82 -45.64 3.18
C ALA A 4 -9.43 -44.22 2.71
N TRP A 5 -9.24 -44.04 1.39
CA TRP A 5 -8.99 -42.72 0.80
C TRP A 5 -10.16 -41.77 0.98
N ARG A 6 -11.41 -42.25 0.80
CA ARG A 6 -12.60 -41.41 1.01
C ARG A 6 -12.73 -40.94 2.46
N VAL A 7 -12.50 -41.83 3.42
CA VAL A 7 -12.48 -41.47 4.85
C VAL A 7 -11.39 -40.44 5.13
N ALA A 8 -10.16 -40.66 4.65
CA ALA A 8 -9.08 -39.71 4.83
C ALA A 8 -9.40 -38.32 4.25
N THR A 9 -10.02 -38.27 3.06
CA THR A 9 -10.37 -37.00 2.41
C THR A 9 -11.53 -36.28 3.10
N PHE A 10 -12.66 -36.95 3.33
CA PHE A 10 -13.89 -36.28 3.79
C PHE A 10 -13.99 -36.16 5.30
N ASP A 11 -13.43 -37.12 6.04
CA ASP A 11 -13.61 -37.19 7.49
C ASP A 11 -12.45 -36.55 8.25
N VAL A 12 -11.28 -36.42 7.61
CA VAL A 12 -10.07 -35.88 8.22
C VAL A 12 -9.59 -34.62 7.51
N ALA A 13 -9.28 -34.72 6.21
CA ALA A 13 -8.68 -33.59 5.49
C ALA A 13 -9.64 -32.41 5.37
N ALA A 14 -10.90 -32.63 4.97
CA ALA A 14 -11.86 -31.53 4.82
C ALA A 14 -12.13 -30.74 6.12
N PRO A 15 -12.39 -31.39 7.28
CA PRO A 15 -12.49 -30.69 8.57
C PRO A 15 -11.21 -29.96 8.96
N ALA A 16 -10.04 -30.60 8.80
CA ALA A 16 -8.76 -30.00 9.15
C ALA A 16 -8.47 -28.74 8.30
N VAL A 17 -8.77 -28.80 7.00
CA VAL A 17 -8.63 -27.67 6.07
C VAL A 17 -9.60 -26.56 6.42
N ALA A 18 -10.85 -26.86 6.76
CA ALA A 18 -11.83 -25.86 7.17
C ALA A 18 -11.39 -25.14 8.47
N ILE A 19 -10.90 -25.88 9.46
CA ILE A 19 -10.33 -25.29 10.68
C ILE A 19 -9.12 -24.41 10.33
N GLY A 20 -8.19 -24.92 9.52
CA GLY A 20 -7.01 -24.18 9.07
C GLY A 20 -7.38 -22.86 8.39
N ALA A 21 -8.38 -22.86 7.51
CA ALA A 21 -8.87 -21.66 6.84
C ALA A 21 -9.47 -20.63 7.82
N VAL A 22 -10.26 -21.07 8.80
CA VAL A 22 -10.82 -20.18 9.84
C VAL A 22 -9.71 -19.53 10.67
N LEU A 23 -8.68 -20.30 11.02
CA LEU A 23 -7.53 -19.79 11.79
C LEU A 23 -6.68 -18.82 10.96
N LEU A 24 -6.46 -19.13 9.67
CA LEU A 24 -5.74 -18.24 8.75
C LEU A 24 -6.45 -16.89 8.64
N ILE A 25 -7.77 -16.88 8.41
CA ILE A 25 -8.57 -15.65 8.41
C ILE A 25 -8.36 -14.88 9.73
N GLY A 26 -8.35 -15.56 10.87
CA GLY A 26 -8.10 -14.92 12.16
C GLY A 26 -6.74 -14.25 12.28
N ALA A 27 -5.69 -14.92 11.80
CA ALA A 27 -4.34 -14.36 11.73
C ALA A 27 -4.30 -13.11 10.84
N GLU A 28 -4.93 -13.15 9.66
CA GLU A 28 -4.99 -12.01 8.73
C GLU A 28 -5.76 -10.80 9.26
N LEU A 29 -6.78 -11.03 10.08
CA LEU A 29 -7.53 -9.94 10.71
C LEU A 29 -6.87 -9.39 11.97
N GLY A 30 -5.80 -10.00 12.49
CA GLY A 30 -5.20 -9.63 13.76
C GLY A 30 -6.08 -10.00 14.96
N TRP A 31 -6.86 -11.09 14.86
CA TRP A 31 -7.68 -11.65 15.94
C TRP A 31 -8.60 -10.65 16.67
N PRO A 32 -9.49 -9.94 15.94
CA PRO A 32 -10.47 -9.09 16.61
C PRO A 32 -11.41 -9.94 17.45
N ARG A 33 -11.86 -9.42 18.60
CA ARG A 33 -12.63 -10.19 19.60
C ARG A 33 -13.88 -10.87 19.03
N TRP A 34 -14.56 -10.23 18.08
CA TRP A 34 -15.73 -10.80 17.42
C TRP A 34 -15.37 -12.02 16.56
N TRP A 35 -14.21 -12.00 15.89
CA TRP A 35 -13.73 -13.14 15.10
C TRP A 35 -13.28 -14.28 15.99
N VAL A 36 -12.64 -14.00 17.13
CA VAL A 36 -12.29 -15.03 18.12
C VAL A 36 -13.54 -15.81 18.55
N ALA A 37 -14.64 -15.11 18.84
CA ALA A 37 -15.91 -15.74 19.20
C ALA A 37 -16.49 -16.56 18.03
N ALA A 38 -16.54 -15.98 16.83
CA ALA A 38 -17.05 -16.67 15.63
C ALA A 38 -16.22 -17.92 15.28
N ALA A 39 -14.89 -17.80 15.29
CA ALA A 39 -13.96 -18.88 15.02
C ALA A 39 -14.11 -20.02 16.03
N ALA A 40 -14.26 -19.71 17.33
CA ALA A 40 -14.50 -20.72 18.35
C ALA A 40 -15.78 -21.50 18.08
N VAL A 41 -16.88 -20.82 17.74
CA VAL A 41 -18.15 -21.47 17.39
C VAL A 41 -18.01 -22.33 16.13
N LEU A 42 -17.38 -21.82 15.08
CA LEU A 42 -17.17 -22.56 13.83
C LEU A 42 -16.32 -23.82 14.03
N VAL A 43 -15.20 -23.71 14.76
CA VAL A 43 -14.35 -24.85 15.09
C VAL A 43 -15.11 -25.86 15.93
N LEU A 44 -15.89 -25.41 16.91
CA LEU A 44 -16.72 -26.29 17.74
C LEU A 44 -17.76 -27.05 16.90
N LEU A 45 -18.42 -26.38 15.95
CA LEU A 45 -19.36 -27.03 15.03
C LEU A 45 -18.67 -28.08 14.15
N ILE A 46 -17.45 -27.78 13.65
CA ILE A 46 -16.67 -28.74 12.85
C ILE A 46 -16.29 -29.96 13.71
N VAL A 47 -15.80 -29.73 14.94
CA VAL A 47 -15.44 -30.81 15.87
C VAL A 47 -16.68 -31.65 16.23
N GLN A 48 -17.83 -31.01 16.48
CA GLN A 48 -19.09 -31.69 16.74
C GLN A 48 -19.50 -32.58 15.56
N ALA A 49 -19.39 -32.09 14.33
CA ALA A 49 -19.67 -32.88 13.13
C ALA A 49 -18.73 -34.10 13.00
N VAL A 50 -17.44 -33.93 13.29
CA VAL A 50 -16.46 -35.03 13.33
C VAL A 50 -16.82 -36.06 14.40
N LEU A 51 -17.20 -35.62 15.60
CA LEU A 51 -17.63 -36.53 16.68
C LEU A 51 -18.88 -37.33 16.31
N ILE A 52 -19.88 -36.68 15.69
CA ILE A 52 -21.06 -37.36 15.16
C ILE A 52 -20.67 -38.43 14.14
N ASN A 53 -19.73 -38.13 13.24
CA ASN A 53 -19.23 -39.09 12.26
C ASN A 53 -18.52 -40.30 12.93
N VAL A 54 -17.75 -40.06 13.99
CA VAL A 54 -17.13 -41.14 14.79
C VAL A 54 -18.19 -42.02 15.48
N VAL A 55 -19.27 -41.43 15.97
CA VAL A 55 -20.38 -42.18 16.57
C VAL A 55 -21.08 -43.04 15.52
N PHE A 56 -21.36 -42.51 14.32
CA PHE A 56 -21.94 -43.30 13.24
C PHE A 56 -21.02 -44.44 12.79
N TRP A 57 -19.71 -44.20 12.76
CA TRP A 57 -18.75 -45.26 12.45
C TRP A 57 -18.81 -46.39 13.49
N ARG A 58 -18.94 -46.06 14.77
CA ARG A 58 -19.04 -47.07 15.84
C ARG A 58 -20.38 -47.82 15.84
N ARG A 59 -21.48 -47.15 15.51
CA ARG A 59 -22.83 -47.74 15.57
C ARG A 59 -23.16 -48.55 14.32
N ASP A 60 -22.90 -47.97 13.16
CA ASP A 60 -23.41 -48.45 11.88
C ASP A 60 -22.29 -48.87 10.92
N ALA A 61 -21.01 -48.73 11.31
CA ALA A 61 -19.84 -48.91 10.44
C ALA A 61 -19.83 -48.00 9.19
N VAL A 62 -20.57 -46.88 9.25
CA VAL A 62 -20.71 -45.89 8.17
C VAL A 62 -20.18 -44.53 8.61
N THR A 63 -19.56 -43.82 7.66
CA THR A 63 -19.04 -42.46 7.80
C THR A 63 -19.48 -41.61 6.61
N VAL A 64 -19.31 -40.29 6.69
CA VAL A 64 -19.49 -39.39 5.53
C VAL A 64 -18.73 -39.88 4.30
N GLY A 65 -17.48 -40.34 4.47
CA GLY A 65 -16.67 -40.88 3.39
C GLY A 65 -17.15 -42.21 2.81
N THR A 66 -17.83 -43.06 3.60
CA THR A 66 -18.26 -44.41 3.20
C THR A 66 -19.75 -44.55 2.95
N ASP A 67 -20.57 -43.55 3.28
CA ASP A 67 -22.01 -43.52 3.03
C ASP A 67 -22.29 -43.30 1.53
N ASP A 68 -22.60 -44.39 0.84
CA ASP A 68 -22.99 -44.38 -0.58
C ASP A 68 -24.48 -44.06 -0.79
N ASP A 69 -25.30 -44.09 0.25
CA ASP A 69 -26.73 -43.73 0.19
C ASP A 69 -26.93 -42.20 0.23
N ARG A 70 -25.94 -41.46 0.73
CA ARG A 70 -25.99 -39.98 0.87
C ARG A 70 -24.79 -39.27 0.24
N PRO A 71 -24.58 -39.35 -1.10
CA PRO A 71 -23.48 -38.66 -1.77
C PRO A 71 -23.55 -37.14 -1.63
N GLY A 72 -24.75 -36.57 -1.43
CA GLY A 72 -24.93 -35.13 -1.20
C GLY A 72 -24.21 -34.60 0.04
N LEU A 73 -24.00 -35.44 1.06
CA LEU A 73 -23.29 -35.04 2.28
C LEU A 73 -21.79 -34.81 2.01
N ARG A 74 -21.19 -35.63 1.15
CA ARG A 74 -19.79 -35.46 0.70
C ARG A 74 -19.62 -34.17 -0.09
N LEU A 75 -20.58 -33.85 -0.97
CA LEU A 75 -20.59 -32.58 -1.70
C LEU A 75 -20.76 -31.39 -0.76
N ALA A 76 -21.61 -31.48 0.26
CA ALA A 76 -21.76 -30.43 1.25
C ALA A 76 -20.46 -30.18 2.03
N VAL A 77 -19.81 -31.24 2.52
CA VAL A 77 -18.53 -31.13 3.23
C VAL A 77 -17.43 -30.55 2.34
N ALA A 78 -17.31 -31.04 1.10
CA ALA A 78 -16.36 -30.49 0.13
C ALA A 78 -16.67 -29.02 -0.20
N GLY A 79 -17.95 -28.66 -0.35
CA GLY A 79 -18.40 -27.31 -0.63
C GLY A 79 -18.06 -26.35 0.51
N VAL A 80 -18.34 -26.72 1.75
CA VAL A 80 -18.00 -25.92 2.94
C VAL A 80 -16.49 -25.74 3.07
N ALA A 81 -15.71 -26.82 2.92
CA ALA A 81 -14.25 -26.73 2.96
C ALA A 81 -13.70 -25.82 1.85
N THR A 82 -14.22 -25.96 0.63
CA THR A 82 -13.83 -25.11 -0.52
C THR A 82 -14.17 -23.65 -0.25
N LEU A 83 -15.37 -23.37 0.26
CA LEU A 83 -15.81 -22.00 0.58
C LEU A 83 -14.94 -21.38 1.67
N ALA A 84 -14.54 -22.16 2.68
CA ALA A 84 -13.63 -21.69 3.73
C ALA A 84 -12.26 -21.29 3.15
N ILE A 85 -11.70 -22.11 2.23
CA ILE A 85 -10.44 -21.79 1.54
C ILE A 85 -10.60 -20.52 0.69
N VAL A 86 -11.67 -20.42 -0.10
CA VAL A 86 -11.93 -19.24 -0.95
C VAL A 86 -12.03 -17.98 -0.09
N ALA A 87 -12.71 -18.04 1.05
CA ALA A 87 -12.79 -16.93 1.99
C ALA A 87 -11.42 -16.55 2.54
N ALA A 88 -10.60 -17.52 2.95
CA ALA A 88 -9.24 -17.28 3.44
C ALA A 88 -8.36 -16.62 2.37
N VAL A 89 -8.42 -17.11 1.13
CA VAL A 89 -7.69 -16.52 0.00
C VAL A 89 -8.16 -15.09 -0.29
N ALA A 90 -9.48 -14.85 -0.31
CA ALA A 90 -10.03 -13.53 -0.55
C ALA A 90 -9.61 -12.51 0.52
N VAL A 91 -9.66 -12.92 1.80
CA VAL A 91 -9.21 -12.09 2.93
C VAL A 91 -7.71 -11.81 2.83
N GLY A 92 -6.88 -12.84 2.61
CA GLY A 92 -5.43 -12.66 2.44
C GLY A 92 -5.09 -11.74 1.26
N TYR A 93 -5.78 -11.90 0.13
CA TYR A 93 -5.62 -11.01 -1.03
C TYR A 93 -5.95 -9.55 -0.71
N GLN A 94 -7.05 -9.30 0.00
CA GLN A 94 -7.43 -7.94 0.42
C GLN A 94 -6.49 -7.35 1.48
N ARG A 95 -5.94 -8.18 2.37
CA ARG A 95 -5.06 -7.72 3.46
C ARG A 95 -3.62 -7.51 3.03
N TRP A 96 -3.12 -8.25 2.05
CA TRP A 96 -1.71 -8.15 1.62
C TRP A 96 -1.58 -7.49 0.26
N THR A 97 -2.29 -7.99 -0.75
CA THR A 97 -2.02 -7.58 -2.14
C THR A 97 -2.56 -6.20 -2.46
N VAL A 98 -3.73 -5.82 -1.93
CA VAL A 98 -4.31 -4.50 -2.18
C VAL A 98 -3.48 -3.38 -1.52
N PRO A 99 -3.10 -3.47 -0.22
CA PRO A 99 -2.23 -2.47 0.39
C PRO A 99 -0.86 -2.38 -0.26
N ASP A 100 -0.28 -3.50 -0.67
CA ASP A 100 1.04 -3.52 -1.32
C ASP A 100 1.02 -2.83 -2.70
N ARG A 101 -0.04 -3.06 -3.50
CA ARG A 101 -0.25 -2.32 -4.76
C ARG A 101 -0.50 -0.84 -4.54
N ALA A 102 -1.30 -0.49 -3.53
CA ALA A 102 -1.55 0.90 -3.17
C ALA A 102 -0.24 1.60 -2.75
N PHE A 103 0.57 0.95 -1.92
CA PHE A 103 1.90 1.42 -1.53
C PHE A 103 2.82 1.64 -2.74
N ALA A 104 2.88 0.68 -3.67
CA ALA A 104 3.68 0.81 -4.89
C ALA A 104 3.20 1.97 -5.79
N ALA A 105 1.89 2.15 -5.93
CA ALA A 105 1.32 3.26 -6.69
C ALA A 105 1.59 4.61 -6.02
N ASP A 106 1.33 4.73 -4.72
CA ASP A 106 1.56 5.94 -3.93
C ASP A 106 3.05 6.30 -3.91
N SER A 107 3.96 5.34 -3.71
CA SER A 107 5.42 5.59 -3.75
C SER A 107 5.89 6.17 -5.09
N THR A 108 5.42 5.61 -6.20
CA THR A 108 5.74 6.11 -7.55
C THR A 108 5.19 7.52 -7.76
N GLN A 109 3.95 7.76 -7.32
CA GLN A 109 3.29 9.06 -7.46
C GLN A 109 3.98 10.15 -6.63
N VAL A 110 4.26 9.88 -5.36
CA VAL A 110 4.89 10.83 -4.44
C VAL A 110 6.31 11.18 -4.91
N VAL A 111 7.10 10.19 -5.36
CA VAL A 111 8.44 10.44 -5.92
C VAL A 111 8.37 11.30 -7.19
N ARG A 112 7.38 11.06 -8.06
CA ARG A 112 7.17 11.85 -9.27
C ARG A 112 6.81 13.31 -8.93
N ILE A 113 5.81 13.54 -8.07
CA ILE A 113 5.40 14.88 -7.64
C ILE A 113 6.59 15.63 -7.02
N ALA A 114 7.35 14.96 -6.13
CA ALA A 114 8.51 15.55 -5.49
C ALA A 114 9.62 15.91 -6.49
N THR A 115 9.86 15.06 -7.49
CA THR A 115 10.84 15.31 -8.56
C THR A 115 10.43 16.50 -9.41
N ASP A 116 9.17 16.53 -9.86
CA ASP A 116 8.63 17.58 -10.71
C ASP A 116 8.69 18.95 -10.00
N ILE A 117 8.23 19.03 -8.74
CA ILE A 117 8.25 20.29 -7.99
C ILE A 117 9.67 20.72 -7.62
N ALA A 118 10.57 19.78 -7.28
CA ALA A 118 11.96 20.11 -6.94
C ALA A 118 12.72 20.66 -8.14
N GLU A 119 12.50 20.11 -9.34
CA GLU A 119 13.12 20.60 -10.57
C GLU A 119 12.61 21.99 -10.95
N VAL A 120 11.30 22.21 -10.84
CA VAL A 120 10.67 23.50 -11.18
C VAL A 120 11.03 24.58 -10.16
N THR A 121 11.02 24.29 -8.85
CA THR A 121 11.35 25.26 -7.81
C THR A 121 12.85 25.59 -7.73
N ALA A 122 13.72 24.65 -8.11
CA ALA A 122 15.16 24.88 -8.20
C ALA A 122 15.60 25.46 -9.55
N SER A 123 14.70 25.56 -10.53
CA SER A 123 14.93 26.22 -11.81
C SER A 123 14.37 27.65 -11.81
N PHE A 124 15.15 28.60 -12.32
CA PHE A 124 14.74 29.99 -12.47
C PHE A 124 15.14 30.51 -13.84
N SER A 125 14.17 31.07 -14.57
CA SER A 125 14.37 31.76 -15.84
C SER A 125 13.84 33.20 -15.77
N PRO A 126 14.64 34.21 -16.15
CA PRO A 126 14.17 35.60 -16.23
C PRO A 126 13.01 35.82 -17.22
N SER A 127 12.82 34.91 -18.17
CA SER A 127 11.73 34.97 -19.16
C SER A 127 10.37 34.56 -18.61
N ASP A 128 10.35 33.82 -17.49
CA ASP A 128 9.13 33.33 -16.84
C ASP A 128 9.36 33.22 -15.32
N PRO A 129 9.36 34.36 -14.60
CA PRO A 129 9.69 34.39 -13.17
C PRO A 129 8.62 33.75 -12.29
N ASP A 130 7.39 33.58 -12.80
CA ASP A 130 6.24 33.07 -12.05
C ASP A 130 6.00 31.57 -12.25
N ALA A 131 6.73 30.91 -13.16
CA ALA A 131 6.62 29.48 -13.45
C ALA A 131 6.66 28.61 -12.19
N ALA A 132 7.57 28.93 -11.25
CA ALA A 132 7.72 28.19 -10.01
C ALA A 132 6.51 28.34 -9.07
N VAL A 133 5.89 29.52 -9.07
CA VAL A 133 4.70 29.82 -8.27
C VAL A 133 3.46 29.14 -8.87
N ALA A 134 3.30 29.20 -10.19
CA ALA A 134 2.20 28.55 -10.90
C ALA A 134 2.24 27.02 -10.78
N ALA A 135 3.44 26.41 -10.85
CA ALA A 135 3.60 24.99 -10.61
C ALA A 135 3.31 24.61 -9.16
N ALA A 136 3.75 25.43 -8.19
CA ALA A 136 3.44 25.22 -6.78
C ALA A 136 1.93 25.29 -6.50
N GLU A 137 1.18 26.17 -7.17
CA GLU A 137 -0.28 26.26 -7.03
C GLU A 137 -1.03 24.98 -7.41
N ASP A 138 -0.51 24.19 -8.36
CA ASP A 138 -1.16 22.94 -8.80
C ASP A 138 -0.93 21.77 -7.84
N VAL A 139 0.22 21.75 -7.15
CA VAL A 139 0.66 20.58 -6.37
C VAL A 139 0.92 20.84 -4.89
N MET A 140 1.00 22.08 -4.41
CA MET A 140 1.15 22.40 -2.98
C MET A 140 -0.18 22.67 -2.30
N VAL A 141 -0.18 22.53 -0.97
CA VAL A 141 -1.29 23.02 -0.14
C VAL A 141 -1.39 24.56 -0.20
N PRO A 142 -2.60 25.14 -0.23
CA PRO A 142 -2.81 26.58 -0.42
C PRO A 142 -2.07 27.46 0.60
N GLU A 143 -1.97 26.99 1.85
CA GLU A 143 -1.28 27.69 2.93
C GLU A 143 0.23 27.83 2.66
N ARG A 144 0.85 26.82 2.05
CA ARG A 144 2.29 26.85 1.73
C ARG A 144 2.58 27.65 0.46
N VAL A 145 1.67 27.64 -0.51
CA VAL A 145 1.76 28.53 -1.70
C VAL A 145 1.89 30.00 -1.27
N ALA A 146 1.09 30.44 -0.29
CA ALA A 146 1.14 31.81 0.20
C ALA A 146 2.50 32.17 0.83
N ALA A 147 3.09 31.25 1.59
CA ALA A 147 4.41 31.44 2.20
C ALA A 147 5.54 31.41 1.15
N LEU A 148 5.47 30.49 0.18
CA LEU A 148 6.42 30.38 -0.93
C LEU A 148 6.44 31.65 -1.78
N LYS A 149 5.27 32.23 -2.11
CA LYS A 149 5.17 33.52 -2.82
C LYS A 149 5.95 34.63 -2.12
N LYS A 150 5.89 34.69 -0.79
CA LYS A 150 6.59 35.71 0.02
C LYS A 150 8.11 35.50 0.01
N GLU A 151 8.58 34.26 0.09
CA GLU A 151 10.02 33.93 0.05
C GLU A 151 10.61 34.15 -1.35
N LEU A 152 9.89 33.72 -2.39
CA LEU A 152 10.32 33.87 -3.79
C LEU A 152 10.35 35.34 -4.21
N ALA A 153 9.41 36.18 -3.79
CA ALA A 153 9.40 37.60 -4.17
C ALA A 153 10.72 38.31 -3.84
N ALA A 154 11.30 38.02 -2.67
CA ALA A 154 12.58 38.62 -2.26
C ALA A 154 13.78 38.11 -3.09
N VAL A 155 13.76 36.83 -3.47
CA VAL A 155 14.84 36.19 -4.24
C VAL A 155 14.77 36.55 -5.73
N THR A 156 13.57 36.57 -6.30
CA THR A 156 13.31 36.88 -7.71
C THR A 156 13.75 38.30 -8.05
N GLU A 157 13.49 39.28 -7.17
CA GLU A 157 13.97 40.65 -7.35
C GLU A 157 15.50 40.74 -7.47
N GLN A 158 16.22 39.95 -6.66
CA GLN A 158 17.68 39.94 -6.70
C GLN A 158 18.20 39.23 -7.95
N MET A 159 17.63 38.10 -8.34
CA MET A 159 18.04 37.37 -9.54
C MET A 159 17.71 38.11 -10.85
N LEU A 160 16.61 38.86 -10.88
CA LEU A 160 16.27 39.74 -12.00
C LEU A 160 17.27 40.88 -12.16
N ARG A 161 17.72 41.47 -11.04
CA ARG A 161 18.78 42.51 -11.05
C ARG A 161 20.11 41.95 -11.55
N ASP A 162 20.47 40.74 -11.12
CA ASP A 162 21.76 40.13 -11.42
C ASP A 162 21.80 39.36 -12.76
N LYS A 163 20.66 39.27 -13.49
CA LYS A 163 20.47 38.52 -14.75
C LYS A 163 20.97 37.07 -14.70
N VAL A 164 20.81 36.41 -13.56
CA VAL A 164 21.28 35.04 -13.34
C VAL A 164 20.17 34.07 -13.67
N SER A 165 20.48 33.05 -14.49
CA SER A 165 19.59 31.91 -14.72
C SER A 165 20.11 30.68 -13.98
N THR A 166 19.21 29.88 -13.43
CA THR A 166 19.55 28.61 -12.77
C THR A 166 18.74 27.51 -13.41
N ARG A 167 19.40 26.47 -13.91
CA ARG A 167 18.73 25.25 -14.38
C ARG A 167 19.04 24.13 -13.40
N ALA A 168 18.00 23.58 -12.80
CA ALA A 168 18.07 22.38 -11.99
C ALA A 168 17.68 21.16 -12.81
N ALA A 169 18.31 20.01 -12.53
CA ALA A 169 17.92 18.72 -13.07
C ALA A 169 18.02 17.69 -11.96
N THR A 170 16.99 16.85 -11.81
CA THR A 170 17.00 15.80 -10.80
C THR A 170 18.02 14.72 -11.14
N VAL A 171 18.91 14.41 -10.20
CA VAL A 171 19.92 13.34 -10.32
C VAL A 171 19.35 12.02 -9.82
N SER A 172 18.66 12.06 -8.68
CA SER A 172 18.00 10.91 -8.09
C SER A 172 16.94 11.36 -7.09
N ALA A 173 15.87 10.60 -6.95
CA ALA A 173 14.86 10.79 -5.90
C ALA A 173 14.62 9.46 -5.18
N GLY A 174 14.41 9.52 -3.86
CA GLY A 174 14.22 8.35 -3.02
C GLY A 174 13.16 8.61 -1.95
N LEU A 175 12.29 7.63 -1.74
CA LEU A 175 11.28 7.68 -0.67
C LEU A 175 11.95 7.44 0.69
N GLU A 176 11.77 8.38 1.62
CA GLU A 176 12.28 8.27 2.99
C GLU A 176 11.22 7.63 3.92
N ALA A 177 9.96 8.05 3.78
CA ALA A 177 8.85 7.51 4.55
C ALA A 177 7.53 7.64 3.77
N LEU A 178 6.65 6.64 3.91
CA LEU A 178 5.29 6.66 3.38
C LEU A 178 4.33 6.09 4.41
N GLY A 179 3.36 6.89 4.79
CA GLY A 179 2.21 6.51 5.61
C GLY A 179 0.90 6.70 4.83
N PRO A 180 -0.25 6.44 5.47
CA PRO A 180 -1.56 6.55 4.82
C PRO A 180 -1.87 7.97 4.33
N ASP A 181 -1.49 8.99 5.12
CA ASP A 181 -1.86 10.39 4.86
C ASP A 181 -0.66 11.34 4.72
N ALA A 182 0.56 10.82 4.81
CA ALA A 182 1.80 11.61 4.82
C ALA A 182 2.96 10.84 4.19
N ALA A 183 3.85 11.56 3.49
CA ALA A 183 5.04 11.00 2.89
C ALA A 183 6.23 11.98 2.95
N SER A 184 7.45 11.45 2.94
CA SER A 184 8.69 12.22 2.82
C SER A 184 9.54 11.63 1.69
N VAL A 185 10.00 12.49 0.78
CA VAL A 185 10.87 12.12 -0.34
C VAL A 185 12.12 12.98 -0.30
N VAL A 186 13.27 12.36 -0.50
CA VAL A 186 14.54 13.06 -0.70
C VAL A 186 14.84 13.13 -2.19
N VAL A 187 15.07 14.35 -2.68
CA VAL A 187 15.43 14.61 -4.08
C VAL A 187 16.82 15.24 -4.11
N LEU A 188 17.73 14.62 -4.86
CA LEU A 188 19.04 15.17 -5.19
C LEU A 188 18.94 15.89 -6.51
N VAL A 189 19.18 17.19 -6.49
CA VAL A 189 19.05 18.08 -7.64
C VAL A 189 20.42 18.64 -7.98
N ARG A 190 20.77 18.62 -9.27
CA ARG A 190 21.95 19.29 -9.79
C ARG A 190 21.52 20.65 -10.33
N SER A 191 21.94 21.72 -9.68
CA SER A 191 21.77 23.08 -10.18
C SER A 191 23.00 23.49 -11.00
N SER A 192 22.77 23.98 -12.21
CA SER A 192 23.75 24.71 -13.03
C SER A 192 23.35 26.18 -13.05
N ARG A 193 24.24 27.05 -12.55
CA ARG A 193 24.04 28.50 -12.61
C ARG A 193 24.75 29.03 -13.84
N THR A 194 24.10 29.88 -14.62
CA THR A 194 24.71 30.58 -15.76
C THR A 194 24.57 32.08 -15.53
N GLU A 195 25.71 32.75 -15.35
CA GLU A 195 25.86 34.21 -15.32
C GLU A 195 26.28 34.67 -16.72
N ALA A 196 25.84 35.85 -17.17
CA ALA A 196 26.06 36.35 -18.53
C ALA A 196 27.55 36.54 -18.92
N ASP A 197 28.50 36.34 -18.00
CA ASP A 197 29.93 36.56 -18.20
C ASP A 197 30.85 35.56 -17.45
N ARG A 198 30.33 34.40 -16.99
CA ARG A 198 31.13 33.37 -16.28
C ARG A 198 30.76 31.93 -16.64
N GLN A 199 31.74 31.03 -16.51
CA GLN A 199 31.55 29.58 -16.66
C GLN A 199 30.51 29.04 -15.68
N SER A 200 29.67 28.11 -16.16
CA SER A 200 28.58 27.55 -15.38
C SER A 200 29.05 26.79 -14.14
N GLU A 201 28.66 27.25 -12.96
CA GLU A 201 28.97 26.58 -11.69
C GLU A 201 27.94 25.47 -11.44
N ARG A 202 28.43 24.25 -11.18
CA ARG A 202 27.59 23.07 -10.86
C ARG A 202 27.59 22.85 -9.36
N ARG A 203 26.40 22.80 -8.76
CA ARG A 203 26.21 22.38 -7.36
C ARG A 203 25.17 21.27 -7.28
N VAL A 204 25.36 20.38 -6.32
CA VAL A 204 24.36 19.36 -5.96
C VAL A 204 23.69 19.82 -4.68
N LEU A 205 22.37 19.85 -4.69
CA LEU A 205 21.51 20.24 -3.58
C LEU A 205 20.67 19.02 -3.20
N ALA A 206 20.52 18.78 -1.90
CA ALA A 206 19.62 17.77 -1.37
C ALA A 206 18.39 18.46 -0.79
N LEU A 207 17.21 18.06 -1.26
CA LEU A 207 15.93 18.62 -0.84
C LEU A 207 15.08 17.50 -0.23
N ARG A 208 14.48 17.76 0.93
CA ARG A 208 13.43 16.92 1.50
C ARG A 208 12.09 17.56 1.14
N VAL A 209 11.23 16.79 0.49
CA VAL A 209 9.87 17.16 0.12
C VAL A 209 8.92 16.39 1.04
N ALA A 210 8.16 17.11 1.86
CA ALA A 210 7.08 16.54 2.65
C ALA A 210 5.76 16.63 1.87
N LEU A 211 5.00 15.54 1.82
CA LEU A 211 3.69 15.47 1.16
C LEU A 211 2.62 15.01 2.15
N THR A 212 1.39 15.42 1.89
CA THR A 212 0.18 15.03 2.63
C THR A 212 -0.91 14.60 1.64
N LYS A 213 -1.87 13.78 2.07
CA LYS A 213 -2.93 13.22 1.21
C LYS A 213 -4.35 13.68 1.57
N PRO A 214 -4.67 14.99 1.53
CA PRO A 214 -6.03 15.45 1.77
C PRO A 214 -6.96 14.96 0.65
N GLN A 215 -8.11 14.37 1.04
CA GLN A 215 -9.14 13.91 0.11
C GLN A 215 -8.61 12.96 -0.99
N ASP A 216 -7.70 12.06 -0.62
CA ASP A 216 -7.10 11.04 -1.51
C ASP A 216 -6.20 11.62 -2.64
N ARG A 217 -5.82 12.90 -2.57
CA ARG A 217 -4.86 13.53 -3.49
C ARG A 217 -3.57 13.90 -2.75
N TRP A 218 -2.43 13.45 -3.28
CA TRP A 218 -1.11 13.86 -2.77
C TRP A 218 -0.81 15.31 -3.11
N LEU A 219 -0.52 16.12 -2.09
CA LEU A 219 -0.10 17.51 -2.19
C LEU A 219 1.19 17.73 -1.40
N VAL A 220 2.03 18.61 -1.89
CA VAL A 220 3.28 19.02 -1.26
C VAL A 220 2.97 19.96 -0.09
N LEU A 221 3.42 19.55 1.09
CA LEU A 221 3.27 20.30 2.34
C LEU A 221 4.45 21.24 2.56
N ASP A 222 5.67 20.76 2.31
CA ASP A 222 6.89 21.53 2.57
C ASP A 222 8.07 21.05 1.73
N ILE A 223 9.05 21.95 1.50
CA ILE A 223 10.31 21.64 0.82
C ILE A 223 11.44 22.27 1.63
N VAL A 224 12.30 21.43 2.20
CA VAL A 224 13.38 21.87 3.09
C VAL A 224 14.73 21.37 2.58
N PRO A 225 15.76 22.22 2.47
CA PRO A 225 17.11 21.77 2.11
C PRO A 225 17.73 20.93 3.23
N ILE A 226 18.37 19.82 2.85
CA ILE A 226 19.13 18.95 3.75
C ILE A 226 20.56 19.49 3.81
N ARG A 227 21.02 19.83 5.01
CA ARG A 227 22.40 20.26 5.29
C ARG A 227 23.27 19.10 5.73
#